data_AF-D2Q9M1-F1
#
_entry.id   AF-D2Q9M1-F1
#
_cell.length_a   1.000
_cell.length_b   1.000
_cell.length_c   1.000
_cell.angle_alpha   90.00
_cell.angle_beta   90.00
_cell.angle_gamma   90.00
#
_symmetry.space_group_name_H-M   'P 1'
#
loop_
_entity.id
_entity.type
_entity.pdbx_description
1 polymer ?
#
loop_
_entity_poly.entity_id
_entity_poly.type
_entity_poly.pdbx_seq_one_letter_code
_entity_poly.pdbx_strand_id
1 'polypeptide(L)'
;MIIIMQDTETREISAKIDELHEERGEAALGRVLTLLISTNEASLEHDLEVANSASREHPCRVIAIAPSSRKVETEEHADGGHHTFLDAEVRFGSDAGAGEIIVLRPRGGLVHHPDTLVIPLLVPDAPVVAWWPNEAPANLSKDLLGSMARSRITDAMNSSNPMRTMDDLRRNWSSKNVDMSWTRLTVWRAMLASMLDQPPHLPVSSVRVTGPKDFLPMDLLAAWLRLRLNVPVVVEDVPGAKAVTGVYLTRADGVLSLERPSTDDGVAVQSVPGQSPQTISVPARTIEECLSEELGRLYPDEIYAEVVTQGWDLINPTH
;
A
#
# COMPACT_ATOMS: atom_id res chain seq x y z
N MET A 1 -10.36 19.76 -14.24
CA MET A 1 -9.69 21.06 -14.23
C MET A 1 -8.51 20.99 -13.28
N ILE A 2 -7.38 21.60 -13.66
CA ILE A 2 -6.17 21.71 -12.84
C ILE A 2 -5.86 23.20 -12.64
N ILE A 3 -5.66 23.61 -11.40
CA ILE A 3 -5.28 24.97 -11.02
C ILE A 3 -3.90 24.92 -10.38
N ILE A 4 -2.96 25.68 -10.94
CA ILE A 4 -1.59 25.79 -10.45
C ILE A 4 -1.48 27.07 -9.60
N MET A 5 -0.94 26.92 -8.39
CA MET A 5 -0.73 28.01 -7.43
C MET A 5 0.76 28.05 -7.11
N GLN A 6 1.45 29.12 -7.53
CA GLN A 6 2.88 29.30 -7.29
C GLN A 6 3.10 30.18 -6.07
N ASP A 7 4.11 29.87 -5.27
CA ASP A 7 4.49 30.63 -4.07
C ASP A 7 3.28 31.00 -3.19
N THR A 8 2.54 29.97 -2.79
CA THR A 8 1.25 30.09 -2.11
C THR A 8 1.32 29.65 -0.65
N GLU A 9 0.24 29.89 0.10
CA GLU A 9 0.04 29.42 1.45
C GLU A 9 -1.15 28.45 1.57
N THR A 10 -1.14 27.59 2.59
CA THR A 10 -2.24 26.65 2.83
C THR A 10 -3.60 27.33 2.98
N ARG A 11 -3.66 28.54 3.55
CA ARG A 11 -4.89 29.35 3.63
C ARG A 11 -5.47 29.69 2.25
N GLU A 12 -4.60 29.95 1.27
CA GLU A 12 -4.99 30.32 -0.09
C GLU A 12 -5.46 29.09 -0.85
N ILE A 13 -4.79 27.95 -0.64
CA ILE A 13 -5.21 26.65 -1.18
C ILE A 13 -6.60 26.28 -0.64
N SER A 14 -6.83 26.38 0.67
CA SER A 14 -8.15 26.12 1.28
C SER A 14 -9.22 27.04 0.72
N ALA A 15 -8.96 28.35 0.64
CA ALA A 15 -9.90 29.30 0.07
C ALA A 15 -10.23 28.98 -1.40
N LYS A 16 -9.24 28.55 -2.18
CA LYS A 16 -9.45 28.14 -3.57
C LYS A 16 -10.31 26.87 -3.66
N ILE A 17 -10.12 25.91 -2.76
CA ILE A 17 -10.95 24.69 -2.69
C ILE A 17 -12.42 25.05 -2.40
N ASP A 18 -12.64 25.94 -1.43
CA ASP A 18 -13.98 26.39 -1.04
C ASP A 18 -14.69 27.11 -2.20
N GLU A 19 -13.99 28.02 -2.89
CA GLU A 19 -14.48 28.71 -4.10
C GLU A 19 -14.93 27.70 -5.18
N LEU A 20 -14.14 26.65 -5.42
CA LEU A 20 -14.44 25.62 -6.42
C LEU A 20 -15.64 24.75 -6.06
N HIS A 21 -15.87 24.52 -4.76
CA HIS A 21 -17.07 23.85 -4.28
C HIS A 21 -18.32 24.70 -4.50
N GLU A 22 -18.26 25.99 -4.18
CA GLU A 22 -19.36 26.92 -4.38
C GLU A 22 -19.75 27.04 -5.86
N GLU A 23 -18.76 27.15 -6.76
CA GLU A 23 -18.99 27.24 -8.21
C GLU A 23 -19.73 26.03 -8.78
N ARG A 24 -19.54 24.85 -8.19
CA ARG A 24 -20.12 23.58 -8.67
C ARG A 24 -21.43 23.21 -7.97
N GLY A 25 -21.83 23.94 -6.93
CA GLY A 25 -22.96 23.56 -6.08
C GLY A 25 -22.76 22.20 -5.40
N GLU A 26 -21.52 21.71 -5.33
CA GLU A 26 -21.15 20.48 -4.66
C GLU A 26 -20.96 20.80 -3.17
N ALA A 27 -21.90 20.37 -2.32
CA ALA A 27 -21.62 20.32 -0.90
C ALA A 27 -20.54 19.25 -0.64
N ALA A 28 -19.55 19.53 0.21
CA ALA A 28 -18.48 18.60 0.59
C ALA A 28 -18.96 17.28 1.27
N LEU A 29 -20.27 17.03 1.30
CA LEU A 29 -21.01 16.03 2.09
C LEU A 29 -20.91 14.57 1.59
N GLY A 30 -20.00 14.25 0.66
CA GLY A 30 -19.80 12.89 0.16
C GLY A 30 -18.52 12.18 0.63
N ARG A 31 -17.70 12.84 1.46
CA ARG A 31 -16.31 12.41 1.71
C ARG A 31 -16.22 11.42 2.86
N VAL A 32 -15.62 10.27 2.60
CA VAL A 32 -15.51 9.18 3.58
C VAL A 32 -14.13 9.16 4.26
N LEU A 33 -13.08 9.71 3.63
CA LEU A 33 -11.73 9.79 4.20
C LEU A 33 -10.83 10.85 3.51
N THR A 34 -9.68 11.14 4.12
CA THR A 34 -8.55 11.85 3.48
C THR A 34 -7.39 10.88 3.27
N LEU A 35 -6.91 10.74 2.04
CA LEU A 35 -5.73 9.95 1.67
C LEU A 35 -4.53 10.88 1.51
N LEU A 36 -3.54 10.74 2.39
CA LEU A 36 -2.24 11.39 2.30
C LEU A 36 -1.30 10.49 1.50
N ILE A 37 -0.63 11.06 0.50
CA ILE A 37 0.37 10.35 -0.31
C ILE A 37 1.71 11.04 -0.11
N SER A 38 2.70 10.34 0.40
CA SER A 38 4.08 10.84 0.49
C SER A 38 4.90 10.23 -0.63
N THR A 39 5.18 11.01 -1.67
CA THR A 39 5.86 10.54 -2.88
C THR A 39 6.92 11.55 -3.37
N ASN A 40 7.47 11.32 -4.55
CA ASN A 40 8.43 12.18 -5.22
C ASN A 40 7.86 12.69 -6.56
N GLU A 41 8.47 13.74 -7.13
CA GLU A 41 7.99 14.33 -8.41
C GLU A 41 7.97 13.33 -9.58
N ALA A 42 8.85 12.32 -9.60
CA ALA A 42 8.92 11.34 -10.70
C ALA A 42 7.81 10.29 -10.64
N SER A 43 7.34 9.94 -9.44
CA SER A 43 6.28 8.95 -9.20
C SER A 43 4.89 9.56 -9.09
N LEU A 44 4.80 10.88 -8.85
CA LEU A 44 3.57 11.59 -8.53
C LEU A 44 2.38 11.27 -9.43
N GLU A 45 2.51 11.41 -10.76
CA GLU A 45 1.36 11.20 -11.66
C GLU A 45 0.85 9.76 -11.61
N HIS A 46 1.77 8.79 -11.54
CA HIS A 46 1.38 7.38 -11.40
C HIS A 46 0.64 7.14 -10.08
N ASP A 47 1.16 7.66 -8.96
CA ASP A 47 0.53 7.47 -7.65
C ASP A 47 -0.85 8.16 -7.57
N LEU A 48 -1.01 9.31 -8.24
CA LEU A 48 -2.29 10.00 -8.36
C LEU A 48 -3.28 9.21 -9.23
N GLU A 49 -2.84 8.56 -10.31
CA GLU A 49 -3.67 7.68 -11.12
C GLU A 49 -4.18 6.48 -10.29
N VAL A 50 -3.30 5.88 -9.50
CA VAL A 50 -3.64 4.77 -8.59
C VAL A 50 -4.66 5.21 -7.54
N ALA A 51 -4.42 6.35 -6.88
CA ALA A 51 -5.34 6.92 -5.90
C ALA A 51 -6.69 7.30 -6.52
N ASN A 52 -6.68 7.86 -7.73
CA ASN A 52 -7.89 8.19 -8.48
C ASN A 52 -8.72 6.92 -8.79
N SER A 53 -8.06 5.83 -9.20
CA SER A 53 -8.72 4.54 -9.41
C SER A 53 -9.43 4.03 -8.14
N ALA A 54 -8.70 4.00 -7.01
CA ALA A 54 -9.26 3.59 -5.72
C ALA A 54 -10.37 4.53 -5.20
N SER A 55 -10.29 5.83 -5.52
CA SER A 55 -11.29 6.82 -5.12
C SER A 55 -12.70 6.55 -5.66
N ARG A 56 -12.81 5.78 -6.77
CA ARG A 56 -14.11 5.41 -7.37
C ARG A 56 -14.94 4.52 -6.44
N GLU A 57 -14.28 3.63 -5.71
CA GLU A 57 -14.92 2.75 -4.72
C GLU A 57 -14.91 3.39 -3.33
N HIS A 58 -13.90 4.22 -3.05
CA HIS A 58 -13.69 4.87 -1.77
C HIS A 58 -13.55 6.40 -1.92
N PRO A 59 -14.67 7.16 -2.07
CA PRO A 59 -14.62 8.61 -2.25
C PRO A 59 -13.82 9.32 -1.15
N CYS A 60 -12.73 9.98 -1.56
CA CYS A 60 -11.77 10.59 -0.65
C CYS A 60 -11.20 11.92 -1.17
N ARG A 61 -10.74 12.77 -0.25
CA ARG A 61 -9.81 13.87 -0.56
C ARG A 61 -8.41 13.30 -0.65
N VAL A 62 -7.68 13.55 -1.73
CA VAL A 62 -6.27 13.16 -1.86
C VAL A 62 -5.39 14.38 -1.61
N ILE A 63 -4.40 14.23 -0.73
CA ILE A 63 -3.35 15.22 -0.52
C ILE A 63 -2.01 14.55 -0.79
N ALA A 64 -1.39 14.87 -1.92
CA ALA A 64 -0.08 14.34 -2.30
C ALA A 64 1.02 15.34 -1.95
N ILE A 65 2.03 14.90 -1.21
CA ILE A 65 3.23 15.66 -0.89
C ILE A 65 4.34 15.12 -1.78
N ALA A 66 4.78 15.95 -2.73
CA ALA A 66 5.88 15.65 -3.64
C ALA A 66 6.89 16.81 -3.60
N PRO A 67 7.87 16.78 -2.67
CA PRO A 67 8.86 17.84 -2.52
C PRO A 67 9.53 18.17 -3.86
N SER A 68 9.67 19.46 -4.17
CA SER A 68 10.18 19.84 -5.48
C SER A 68 11.69 19.66 -5.59
N SER A 69 12.14 19.12 -6.72
CA SER A 69 13.57 18.98 -7.05
C SER A 69 14.22 20.30 -7.50
N ARG A 70 13.42 21.36 -7.75
CA ARG A 70 13.92 22.69 -8.10
C ARG A 70 14.78 23.24 -6.95
N LYS A 71 16.03 23.59 -7.27
CA LYS A 71 16.94 24.22 -6.33
C LYS A 71 16.33 25.52 -5.82
N VAL A 72 16.34 25.71 -4.51
CA VAL A 72 16.13 27.02 -3.91
C VAL A 72 17.40 27.81 -4.15
N GLU A 73 17.31 28.91 -4.89
CA GLU A 73 18.40 29.88 -4.97
C GLU A 73 18.56 30.47 -3.56
N THR A 74 19.68 30.14 -2.91
CA THR A 74 20.01 30.62 -1.57
C THR A 74 20.32 32.11 -1.64
N GLU A 75 19.31 32.95 -1.58
CA GLU A 75 19.49 34.33 -1.15
C GLU A 75 19.44 34.33 0.38
N GLU A 76 20.56 34.37 1.08
CA GLU A 76 20.55 34.47 2.54
C GLU A 76 19.78 35.72 2.98
N HIS A 77 18.64 35.56 3.66
CA HIS A 77 18.03 36.66 4.40
C HIS A 77 18.99 37.08 5.53
N ALA A 78 19.13 38.39 5.74
CA ALA A 78 19.95 38.98 6.80
C ALA A 78 19.54 38.57 8.24
N ASP A 79 18.46 37.81 8.40
CA ASP A 79 17.85 37.42 9.68
C ASP A 79 17.97 35.91 10.01
N GLY A 80 18.72 35.14 9.21
CA GLY A 80 19.07 33.74 9.53
C GLY A 80 17.94 32.70 9.39
N GLY A 81 16.77 33.08 8.86
CA GLY A 81 15.67 32.16 8.54
C GLY A 81 15.90 31.37 7.25
N HIS A 82 15.51 30.09 7.24
CA HIS A 82 15.48 29.29 6.01
C HIS A 82 14.31 29.73 5.13
N HIS A 83 14.56 29.96 3.84
CA HIS A 83 13.49 30.17 2.87
C HIS A 83 12.54 28.97 2.82
N THR A 84 11.23 29.25 2.88
CA THR A 84 10.17 28.26 2.73
C THR A 84 9.29 28.66 1.54
N PHE A 85 9.18 27.78 0.56
CA PHE A 85 8.30 28.01 -0.60
C PHE A 85 7.35 26.83 -0.76
N LEU A 86 6.12 27.12 -1.15
CA LEU A 86 5.12 26.12 -1.47
C LEU A 86 4.50 26.45 -2.82
N ASP A 87 4.64 25.54 -3.77
CA ASP A 87 3.74 25.52 -4.92
C ASP A 87 2.68 24.43 -4.69
N ALA A 88 1.49 24.63 -5.23
CA ALA A 88 0.41 23.67 -5.14
C ALA A 88 -0.32 23.48 -6.48
N GLU A 89 -0.93 22.30 -6.64
CA GLU A 89 -1.94 22.07 -7.66
C GLU A 89 -3.24 21.63 -6.99
N VAL A 90 -4.35 22.19 -7.45
CA VAL A 90 -5.69 21.79 -7.04
C VAL A 90 -6.40 21.21 -8.27
N ARG A 91 -6.73 19.92 -8.23
CA ARG A 91 -7.43 19.22 -9.31
C ARG A 91 -8.86 18.90 -8.90
N PHE A 92 -9.80 19.11 -9.81
CA PHE A 92 -11.24 18.88 -9.62
C PHE A 92 -11.91 18.26 -10.85
N GLY A 93 -12.97 17.48 -10.64
CA GLY A 93 -13.75 16.84 -11.69
C GLY A 93 -12.98 15.69 -12.35
N SER A 94 -12.94 15.65 -13.69
CA SER A 94 -12.28 14.58 -14.45
C SER A 94 -10.83 14.32 -14.05
N ASP A 95 -10.11 15.37 -13.61
CA ASP A 95 -8.70 15.31 -13.21
C ASP A 95 -8.50 14.92 -11.73
N ALA A 96 -9.58 14.62 -11.00
CA ALA A 96 -9.55 14.31 -9.57
C ALA A 96 -10.42 13.10 -9.15
N GLY A 97 -11.00 12.41 -10.13
CA GLY A 97 -11.81 11.23 -9.85
C GLY A 97 -13.14 11.56 -9.18
N ALA A 98 -13.46 10.77 -8.15
CA ALA A 98 -14.67 10.95 -7.35
C ALA A 98 -14.51 12.00 -6.24
N GLY A 99 -13.35 12.67 -6.14
CA GLY A 99 -13.05 13.64 -5.11
C GLY A 99 -12.29 14.86 -5.64
N GLU A 100 -11.39 15.37 -4.81
CA GLU A 100 -10.45 16.42 -5.17
C GLU A 100 -9.03 15.99 -4.84
N ILE A 101 -8.07 16.45 -5.62
CA ILE A 101 -6.66 16.15 -5.44
C ILE A 101 -5.92 17.45 -5.20
N ILE A 102 -5.17 17.50 -4.10
CA ILE A 102 -4.31 18.61 -3.73
C ILE A 102 -2.88 18.10 -3.78
N VAL A 103 -2.07 18.65 -4.68
CA VAL A 103 -0.64 18.34 -4.74
C VAL A 103 0.13 19.47 -4.10
N LEU A 104 0.98 19.16 -3.14
CA LEU A 104 1.83 20.08 -2.41
C LEU A 104 3.29 19.83 -2.80
N ARG A 105 3.97 20.89 -3.25
CA ARG A 105 5.37 20.86 -3.66
C ARG A 105 6.21 21.77 -2.78
N PRO A 106 6.44 21.40 -1.50
CA PRO A 106 7.27 22.19 -0.61
C PRO A 106 8.72 22.24 -1.08
N ARG A 107 9.39 23.34 -0.77
CA ARG A 107 10.83 23.56 -0.94
C ARG A 107 11.45 24.18 0.31
N GLY A 108 12.76 24.02 0.44
CA GLY A 108 13.52 24.57 1.57
C GLY A 108 13.10 23.92 2.89
N GLY A 109 13.02 24.73 3.96
CA GLY A 109 12.70 24.22 5.31
C GLY A 109 11.35 23.52 5.41
N LEU A 110 10.41 23.83 4.51
CA LEU A 110 9.05 23.30 4.52
C LEU A 110 8.96 21.80 4.21
N VAL A 111 9.97 21.23 3.57
CA VAL A 111 10.08 19.79 3.28
C VAL A 111 10.10 18.96 4.58
N HIS A 112 10.57 19.55 5.68
CA HIS A 112 10.67 18.89 6.99
C HIS A 112 9.43 19.08 7.87
N HIS A 113 8.41 19.80 7.41
CA HIS A 113 7.20 20.11 8.17
C HIS A 113 5.91 19.79 7.40
N PRO A 114 5.76 18.57 6.83
CA PRO A 114 4.58 18.21 6.02
C PRO A 114 3.27 18.17 6.83
N ASP A 115 3.32 17.96 8.13
CA ASP A 115 2.17 18.10 9.04
C ASP A 115 1.56 19.50 9.00
N THR A 116 2.40 20.54 9.03
CA THR A 116 1.95 21.94 8.98
C THR A 116 1.25 22.30 7.67
N LEU A 117 1.61 21.61 6.59
CA LEU A 117 0.98 21.76 5.29
C LEU A 117 -0.36 21.05 5.19
N VAL A 118 -0.44 19.86 5.79
CA VAL A 118 -1.59 18.95 5.64
C VAL A 118 -2.72 19.30 6.59
N ILE A 119 -2.43 19.61 7.86
CA ILE A 119 -3.44 19.84 8.90
C ILE A 119 -4.53 20.85 8.47
N PRO A 120 -4.21 22.02 7.88
CA PRO A 120 -5.22 22.99 7.46
C PRO A 120 -6.10 22.52 6.29
N LEU A 121 -5.66 21.47 5.58
CA LEU A 121 -6.30 20.93 4.38
C LEU A 121 -7.03 19.60 4.67
N LEU A 122 -7.06 19.13 5.92
CA LEU A 122 -7.82 17.94 6.28
C LEU A 122 -9.32 18.21 6.24
N VAL A 123 -10.10 17.19 5.88
CA VAL A 123 -11.55 17.24 6.05
C VAL A 123 -11.85 16.99 7.54
N PRO A 124 -12.57 17.90 8.23
CA PRO A 124 -12.95 17.70 9.63
C PRO A 124 -13.68 16.37 9.83
N ASP A 125 -13.37 15.68 10.94
CA ASP A 125 -13.98 14.40 11.37
C ASP A 125 -13.83 13.21 10.41
N ALA A 126 -13.22 13.39 9.24
CA ALA A 126 -12.93 12.31 8.32
C ALA A 126 -11.68 11.52 8.76
N PRO A 127 -11.69 10.18 8.67
CA PRO A 127 -10.49 9.39 8.91
C PRO A 127 -9.38 9.75 7.92
N VAL A 128 -8.15 9.81 8.43
CA VAL A 128 -6.93 10.02 7.63
C VAL A 128 -6.25 8.69 7.37
N VAL A 129 -5.90 8.42 6.12
CA VAL A 129 -5.07 7.30 5.70
C VAL A 129 -3.78 7.87 5.13
N ALA A 130 -2.62 7.33 5.51
CA ALA A 130 -1.34 7.72 4.94
C ALA A 130 -0.75 6.59 4.11
N TRP A 131 -0.26 6.89 2.93
CA TRP A 131 0.31 5.93 1.99
C TRP A 131 1.69 6.37 1.50
N TRP A 132 2.64 5.44 1.61
CA TRP A 132 3.98 5.55 1.03
C TRP A 132 4.13 4.51 -0.09
N PRO A 133 3.94 4.91 -1.37
CA PRO A 133 4.04 4.02 -2.52
C PRO A 133 5.47 3.50 -2.81
N ASN A 134 6.49 4.14 -2.22
CA ASN A 134 7.90 3.82 -2.46
C ASN A 134 8.69 3.77 -1.15
N GLU A 135 9.27 4.90 -0.74
CA GLU A 135 10.11 5.00 0.45
C GLU A 135 9.26 5.36 1.67
N ALA A 136 9.23 4.44 2.63
CA ALA A 136 8.54 4.64 3.90
C ALA A 136 9.53 5.03 5.01
N PRO A 137 9.13 5.90 5.97
CA PRO A 137 9.94 6.17 7.14
C PRO A 137 10.05 4.92 8.01
N ALA A 138 11.20 4.73 8.66
CA ALA A 138 11.48 3.54 9.47
C ALA A 138 10.46 3.32 10.60
N ASN A 139 9.88 4.40 11.14
CA ASN A 139 8.80 4.33 12.13
C ASN A 139 7.60 5.16 11.68
N LEU A 140 6.66 4.51 10.99
CA LEU A 140 5.42 5.12 10.52
C LEU A 140 4.59 5.76 11.65
N SER A 141 4.70 5.27 12.89
CA SER A 141 3.92 5.81 14.01
C SER A 141 4.44 7.14 14.55
N LYS A 142 5.74 7.40 14.34
CA LYS A 142 6.42 8.64 14.78
C LYS A 142 6.65 9.62 13.64
N ASP A 143 6.43 9.19 12.40
CA ASP A 143 6.42 10.08 11.24
C ASP A 143 5.34 11.16 11.38
N LEU A 144 5.61 12.36 10.86
CA LEU A 144 4.71 13.50 10.96
C LEU A 144 3.36 13.22 10.30
N LEU A 145 3.34 12.65 9.09
CA LEU A 145 2.10 12.26 8.39
C LEU A 145 1.48 11.02 9.03
N GLY A 146 2.31 10.02 9.35
CA GLY A 146 1.83 8.78 9.93
C GLY A 146 1.21 8.94 11.32
N SER A 147 1.68 9.87 12.14
CA SER A 147 1.13 10.12 13.48
C SER A 147 -0.36 10.52 13.46
N MET A 148 -0.80 11.20 12.39
CA MET A 148 -2.18 11.65 12.18
C MET A 148 -3.08 10.55 11.58
N ALA A 149 -2.49 9.51 10.98
CA ALA A 149 -3.22 8.52 10.23
C ALA A 149 -3.85 7.43 11.10
N ARG A 150 -5.07 7.01 10.73
CA ARG A 150 -5.79 5.85 11.29
C ARG A 150 -5.33 4.53 10.66
N SER A 151 -4.97 4.56 9.38
CA SER A 151 -4.34 3.46 8.64
C SER A 151 -3.10 3.97 7.92
N ARG A 152 -2.02 3.18 7.93
CA ARG A 152 -0.73 3.51 7.33
C ARG A 152 -0.32 2.40 6.39
N ILE A 153 -0.31 2.72 5.10
CA ILE A 153 -0.10 1.77 4.02
C ILE A 153 1.30 2.00 3.44
N THR A 154 2.06 0.92 3.28
CA THR A 154 3.36 0.94 2.60
C THR A 154 3.37 -0.02 1.42
N ASP A 155 4.27 0.17 0.46
CA ASP A 155 4.64 -0.87 -0.51
C ASP A 155 6.15 -1.13 -0.44
N ALA A 156 6.55 -1.94 0.55
CA ALA A 156 7.96 -2.25 0.77
C ALA A 156 8.62 -2.91 -0.45
N MET A 157 7.87 -3.66 -1.27
CA MET A 157 8.39 -4.24 -2.51
C MET A 157 8.85 -3.20 -3.53
N ASN A 158 8.26 -2.01 -3.51
CA ASN A 158 8.59 -0.91 -4.40
C ASN A 158 9.61 0.08 -3.79
N SER A 159 10.12 -0.22 -2.60
CA SER A 159 11.22 0.53 -1.98
C SER A 159 12.58 0.13 -2.56
N SER A 160 13.58 0.99 -2.39
CA SER A 160 14.96 0.74 -2.82
C SER A 160 15.62 -0.47 -2.15
N ASN A 161 15.14 -0.88 -0.97
CA ASN A 161 15.62 -2.08 -0.28
C ASN A 161 14.45 -2.75 0.46
N PRO A 162 13.70 -3.64 -0.20
CA PRO A 162 12.49 -4.25 0.35
C PRO A 162 12.70 -4.97 1.68
N MET A 163 13.78 -5.75 1.81
CA MET A 163 14.08 -6.49 3.03
C MET A 163 14.37 -5.56 4.21
N ARG A 164 15.19 -4.53 4.01
CA ARG A 164 15.47 -3.53 5.06
C ARG A 164 14.19 -2.80 5.47
N THR A 165 13.37 -2.40 4.50
CA THR A 165 12.09 -1.72 4.77
C THR A 165 11.17 -2.63 5.58
N MET A 166 11.03 -3.91 5.22
CA MET A 166 10.26 -4.87 6.00
C MET A 166 10.82 -5.03 7.43
N ASP A 167 12.14 -5.11 7.61
CA ASP A 167 12.75 -5.19 8.94
C ASP A 167 12.48 -3.93 9.79
N ASP A 168 12.49 -2.73 9.21
CA ASP A 168 12.11 -1.49 9.88
C ASP A 168 10.63 -1.50 10.29
N LEU A 169 9.74 -1.93 9.39
CA LEU A 169 8.29 -2.06 9.66
C LEU A 169 7.99 -3.06 10.77
N ARG A 170 8.70 -4.20 10.79
CA ARG A 170 8.60 -5.21 11.85
C ARG A 170 9.09 -4.68 13.19
N ARG A 171 10.28 -4.05 13.22
CA ARG A 171 10.87 -3.48 14.44
C ARG A 171 10.02 -2.36 15.04
N ASN A 172 9.34 -1.59 14.19
CA ASN A 172 8.49 -0.46 14.59
C ASN A 172 7.00 -0.76 14.40
N TRP A 173 6.61 -2.02 14.57
CA TRP A 173 5.25 -2.49 14.35
C TRP A 173 4.20 -1.67 15.13
N SER A 174 3.06 -1.45 14.49
CA SER A 174 1.86 -0.84 15.06
C SER A 174 0.64 -1.45 14.38
N SER A 175 -0.43 -1.66 15.12
CA SER A 175 -1.68 -2.26 14.62
C SER A 175 -2.37 -1.46 13.50
N LYS A 176 -1.95 -0.21 13.27
CA LYS A 176 -2.44 0.65 12.19
C LYS A 176 -1.65 0.50 10.89
N ASN A 177 -0.56 -0.26 10.89
CA ASN A 177 0.32 -0.40 9.74
C ASN A 177 -0.08 -1.62 8.91
N VAL A 178 -0.05 -1.49 7.59
CA VAL A 178 -0.23 -2.57 6.62
C VAL A 178 0.73 -2.36 5.46
N ASP A 179 1.20 -3.45 4.87
CA ASP A 179 2.05 -3.39 3.67
C ASP A 179 1.35 -4.08 2.50
N MET A 180 1.38 -3.46 1.32
CA MET A 180 0.73 -3.96 0.11
C MET A 180 1.30 -5.32 -0.33
N SER A 181 2.50 -5.70 0.08
CA SER A 181 3.03 -7.05 -0.15
C SER A 181 2.13 -8.13 0.46
N TRP A 182 1.48 -7.83 1.59
CA TRP A 182 0.50 -8.70 2.23
C TRP A 182 -0.86 -8.69 1.52
N THR A 183 -1.31 -7.50 1.11
CA THR A 183 -2.58 -7.29 0.38
C THR A 183 -2.58 -8.01 -0.97
N ARG A 184 -1.44 -8.03 -1.68
CA ARG A 184 -1.25 -8.78 -2.93
C ARG A 184 -1.54 -10.28 -2.80
N LEU A 185 -1.52 -10.82 -1.57
CA LEU A 185 -1.77 -12.23 -1.27
C LEU A 185 -3.20 -12.55 -0.87
N THR A 186 -4.11 -11.56 -0.77
CA THR A 186 -5.48 -11.79 -0.27
C THR A 186 -6.18 -12.93 -1.00
N VAL A 187 -6.10 -12.96 -2.34
CA VAL A 187 -6.71 -14.02 -3.15
C VAL A 187 -6.04 -15.37 -2.91
N TRP A 188 -4.70 -15.43 -2.88
CA TRP A 188 -3.95 -16.65 -2.57
C TRP A 188 -4.35 -17.23 -1.21
N ARG A 189 -4.40 -16.39 -0.18
CA ARG A 189 -4.78 -16.79 1.18
C ARG A 189 -6.21 -17.34 1.24
N ALA A 190 -7.16 -16.65 0.62
CA ALA A 190 -8.56 -17.07 0.59
C ALA A 190 -8.74 -18.43 -0.10
N MET A 191 -8.04 -18.64 -1.22
CA MET A 191 -8.13 -19.89 -1.97
C MET A 191 -7.49 -21.07 -1.23
N LEU A 192 -6.31 -20.86 -0.65
CA LEU A 192 -5.62 -21.90 0.12
C LEU A 192 -6.43 -22.32 1.35
N ALA A 193 -7.03 -21.35 2.05
CA ALA A 193 -7.95 -21.65 3.15
C ALA A 193 -9.15 -22.47 2.66
N SER A 194 -9.83 -22.01 1.60
CA SER A 194 -10.97 -22.72 1.00
C SER A 194 -10.64 -24.15 0.57
N MET A 195 -9.46 -24.37 0.00
CA MET A 195 -8.99 -25.69 -0.42
C MET A 195 -8.76 -26.65 0.77
N LEU A 196 -8.30 -26.16 1.92
CA LEU A 196 -8.10 -26.94 3.14
C LEU A 196 -9.40 -27.17 3.92
N ASP A 197 -10.38 -26.27 3.74
CA ASP A 197 -11.74 -26.40 4.30
C ASP A 197 -12.60 -27.45 3.57
N GLN A 198 -12.08 -28.09 2.51
CA GLN A 198 -12.75 -29.21 1.86
C GLN A 198 -12.35 -30.57 2.48
N PRO A 199 -13.28 -31.54 2.58
CA PRO A 199 -12.94 -32.90 2.95
C PRO A 199 -11.92 -33.48 1.95
N PRO A 200 -11.03 -34.41 2.37
CA PRO A 200 -11.06 -35.19 3.61
C PRO A 200 -10.38 -34.57 4.85
N HIS A 201 -10.01 -33.28 4.85
CA HIS A 201 -9.31 -32.60 5.97
C HIS A 201 -8.06 -33.33 6.48
N LEU A 202 -7.32 -33.94 5.57
CA LEU A 202 -6.08 -34.64 5.91
C LEU A 202 -5.01 -33.63 6.36
N PRO A 203 -4.18 -33.99 7.36
CA PRO A 203 -3.11 -33.11 7.82
C PRO A 203 -2.10 -32.87 6.69
N VAL A 204 -1.68 -31.62 6.55
CA VAL A 204 -0.54 -31.23 5.71
C VAL A 204 0.73 -31.63 6.44
N SER A 205 1.72 -32.18 5.73
CA SER A 205 3.02 -32.59 6.29
C SER A 205 4.16 -31.64 5.90
N SER A 206 4.06 -30.98 4.75
CA SER A 206 4.99 -29.94 4.30
C SER A 206 4.34 -29.04 3.25
N VAL A 207 4.90 -27.85 3.09
CA VAL A 207 4.48 -26.87 2.08
C VAL A 207 5.65 -26.43 1.22
N ARG A 208 5.39 -26.21 -0.05
CA ARG A 208 6.31 -25.55 -0.98
C ARG A 208 5.63 -24.36 -1.64
N VAL A 209 6.30 -23.22 -1.68
CA VAL A 209 5.84 -21.98 -2.32
C VAL A 209 6.83 -21.61 -3.41
N THR A 210 6.34 -21.30 -4.60
CA THR A 210 7.15 -20.99 -5.78
C THR A 210 6.84 -19.59 -6.32
N GLY A 211 7.86 -18.92 -6.87
CA GLY A 211 7.73 -17.61 -7.51
C GLY A 211 9.09 -16.90 -7.64
N PRO A 212 9.14 -15.57 -7.86
CA PRO A 212 10.39 -14.87 -8.07
C PRO A 212 11.29 -14.86 -6.83
N LYS A 213 12.59 -14.79 -7.08
CA LYS A 213 13.60 -14.56 -6.05
C LYS A 213 13.44 -13.15 -5.44
N ASP A 214 13.79 -13.01 -4.16
CA ASP A 214 13.82 -11.73 -3.41
C ASP A 214 12.47 -11.00 -3.44
N PHE A 215 11.37 -11.75 -3.18
CA PHE A 215 10.00 -11.28 -3.31
C PHE A 215 9.24 -11.37 -1.98
N LEU A 216 9.05 -10.23 -1.30
CA LEU A 216 8.41 -10.14 0.03
C LEU A 216 7.03 -10.81 0.11
N PRO A 217 6.12 -10.74 -0.89
CA PRO A 217 4.86 -11.47 -0.81
C PRO A 217 5.05 -12.98 -0.67
N MET A 218 6.12 -13.54 -1.25
CA MET A 218 6.44 -14.96 -1.07
C MET A 218 6.87 -15.27 0.36
N ASP A 219 7.72 -14.44 0.96
CA ASP A 219 8.16 -14.58 2.34
C ASP A 219 6.98 -14.46 3.30
N LEU A 220 6.11 -13.46 3.10
CA LEU A 220 4.89 -13.28 3.89
C LEU A 220 3.92 -14.46 3.77
N LEU A 221 3.77 -15.01 2.56
CA LEU A 221 2.93 -16.18 2.32
C LEU A 221 3.50 -17.43 3.03
N ALA A 222 4.81 -17.63 2.93
CA ALA A 222 5.50 -18.72 3.60
C ALA A 222 5.42 -18.61 5.13
N ALA A 223 5.64 -17.40 5.67
CA ALA A 223 5.48 -17.10 7.10
C ALA A 223 4.06 -17.39 7.60
N TRP A 224 3.04 -16.98 6.84
CA TRP A 224 1.63 -17.26 7.17
C TRP A 224 1.32 -18.75 7.17
N LEU A 225 1.73 -19.48 6.13
CA LEU A 225 1.52 -20.93 6.02
C LEU A 225 2.27 -21.68 7.14
N ARG A 226 3.50 -21.26 7.45
CA ARG A 226 4.30 -21.81 8.53
C ARG A 226 3.62 -21.61 9.88
N LEU A 227 3.11 -20.40 10.12
CA LEU A 227 2.41 -20.04 11.36
C LEU A 227 1.09 -20.80 11.52
N ARG A 228 0.29 -20.93 10.46
CA ARG A 228 -1.04 -21.56 10.51
C ARG A 228 -1.01 -23.09 10.53
N LEU A 229 -0.08 -23.70 9.80
CA LEU A 229 -0.02 -25.16 9.65
C LEU A 229 1.02 -25.81 10.58
N ASN A 230 1.98 -25.04 11.10
CA ASN A 230 3.09 -25.55 11.92
C ASN A 230 3.88 -26.70 11.26
N VAL A 231 4.02 -26.67 9.94
CA VAL A 231 4.84 -27.64 9.17
C VAL A 231 6.00 -26.94 8.45
N PRO A 232 7.04 -27.67 8.00
CA PRO A 232 8.10 -27.08 7.20
C PRO A 232 7.55 -26.43 5.92
N VAL A 233 8.02 -25.22 5.62
CA VAL A 233 7.70 -24.48 4.40
C VAL A 233 8.99 -24.21 3.65
N VAL A 234 9.04 -24.61 2.37
CA VAL A 234 10.17 -24.36 1.48
C VAL A 234 9.76 -23.32 0.44
N VAL A 235 10.62 -22.32 0.27
CA VAL A 235 10.51 -21.31 -0.78
C VAL A 235 11.44 -21.72 -1.93
N GLU A 236 10.92 -21.75 -3.16
CA GLU A 236 11.67 -22.12 -4.36
C GLU A 236 11.54 -21.03 -5.44
N ASP A 237 12.69 -20.55 -5.91
CA ASP A 237 12.78 -19.52 -6.93
C ASP A 237 12.46 -20.06 -8.33
N VAL A 238 11.60 -19.35 -9.06
CA VAL A 238 11.24 -19.60 -10.46
C VAL A 238 11.78 -18.45 -11.32
N PRO A 239 12.84 -18.68 -12.13
CA PRO A 239 13.41 -17.65 -12.97
C PRO A 239 12.39 -17.02 -13.93
N GLY A 240 12.38 -15.69 -13.99
CA GLY A 240 11.48 -14.94 -14.87
C GLY A 240 10.03 -14.80 -14.37
N ALA A 241 9.68 -15.40 -13.23
CA ALA A 241 8.39 -15.14 -12.59
C ALA A 241 8.30 -13.67 -12.12
N LYS A 242 7.07 -13.13 -12.07
CA LYS A 242 6.79 -11.75 -11.60
C LYS A 242 5.98 -11.70 -10.31
N ALA A 243 5.41 -12.84 -9.90
CA ALA A 243 4.59 -12.99 -8.70
C ALA A 243 4.60 -14.47 -8.27
N VAL A 244 3.94 -14.78 -7.16
CA VAL A 244 3.70 -16.18 -6.72
C VAL A 244 3.16 -17.00 -7.88
N THR A 245 3.84 -18.11 -8.17
CA THR A 245 3.50 -19.06 -9.24
C THR A 245 2.85 -20.33 -8.73
N GLY A 246 3.03 -20.68 -7.46
CA GLY A 246 2.46 -21.92 -6.95
C GLY A 246 2.57 -22.11 -5.45
N VAL A 247 1.60 -22.83 -4.89
CA VAL A 247 1.65 -23.37 -3.53
C VAL A 247 1.25 -24.84 -3.57
N TYR A 248 2.06 -25.68 -2.94
CA TYR A 248 1.94 -27.13 -2.93
C TYR A 248 1.90 -27.63 -1.49
N LEU A 249 0.80 -28.27 -1.11
CA LEU A 249 0.53 -28.79 0.22
C LEU A 249 0.60 -30.32 0.16
N THR A 250 1.65 -30.90 0.76
CA THR A 250 1.82 -32.36 0.78
C THR A 250 0.98 -32.98 1.88
N ARG A 251 0.22 -34.02 1.55
CA ARG A 251 -0.63 -34.80 2.45
C ARG A 251 -0.41 -36.29 2.21
N ALA A 252 -1.03 -37.14 3.03
CA ALA A 252 -0.92 -38.60 2.90
C ALA A 252 -1.54 -39.14 1.59
N ASP A 253 -2.51 -38.45 1.01
CA ASP A 253 -3.21 -38.83 -0.22
C ASP A 253 -2.60 -38.24 -1.50
N GLY A 254 -1.60 -37.37 -1.37
CA GLY A 254 -0.94 -36.70 -2.49
C GLY A 254 -0.69 -35.23 -2.23
N VAL A 255 -0.44 -34.48 -3.31
CA VAL A 255 -0.18 -33.04 -3.27
C VAL A 255 -1.43 -32.29 -3.68
N LEU A 256 -1.91 -31.41 -2.80
CA LEU A 256 -2.91 -30.40 -3.08
C LEU A 256 -2.18 -29.14 -3.58
N SER A 257 -2.46 -28.66 -4.79
CA SER A 257 -1.76 -27.50 -5.36
C SER A 257 -2.70 -26.42 -5.89
N LEU A 258 -2.20 -25.19 -5.83
CA LEU A 258 -2.74 -24.04 -6.54
C LEU A 258 -1.59 -23.41 -7.33
N GLU A 259 -1.71 -23.39 -8.65
CA GLU A 259 -0.61 -23.05 -9.56
C GLU A 259 -1.05 -21.99 -10.54
N ARG A 260 -0.35 -20.86 -10.60
CA ARG A 260 -0.52 -19.78 -11.58
C ARG A 260 0.83 -19.54 -12.29
N PRO A 261 1.15 -20.31 -13.34
CA PRO A 261 2.46 -20.26 -13.98
C PRO A 261 2.79 -18.91 -14.63
N SER A 262 1.77 -18.18 -15.12
CA SER A 262 1.92 -16.85 -15.71
C SER A 262 0.92 -15.87 -15.10
N THR A 263 1.36 -14.63 -14.91
CA THR A 263 0.47 -13.51 -14.55
C THR A 263 -0.35 -13.01 -15.73
N ASP A 264 0.07 -13.30 -16.96
CA ASP A 264 -0.50 -12.70 -18.18
C ASP A 264 -1.89 -13.27 -18.49
N ASP A 265 -2.08 -14.57 -18.27
CA ASP A 265 -3.34 -15.25 -18.55
C ASP A 265 -4.34 -15.09 -17.39
N GLY A 266 -3.85 -14.70 -16.20
CA GLY A 266 -4.65 -14.53 -14.99
C GLY A 266 -5.39 -15.79 -14.53
N VAL A 267 -4.91 -16.96 -14.95
CA VAL A 267 -5.55 -18.25 -14.71
C VAL A 267 -4.68 -19.10 -13.80
N ALA A 268 -5.29 -19.62 -12.73
CA ALA A 268 -4.68 -20.63 -11.87
C ALA A 268 -5.34 -22.00 -12.09
N VAL A 269 -4.56 -23.04 -11.84
CA VAL A 269 -4.99 -24.43 -11.82
C VAL A 269 -4.95 -24.92 -10.37
N GLN A 270 -6.10 -25.38 -9.89
CA GLN A 270 -6.25 -26.06 -8.62
C GLN A 270 -6.22 -27.57 -8.86
N SER A 271 -5.32 -28.29 -8.20
CA SER A 271 -5.23 -29.75 -8.27
C SER A 271 -5.49 -30.36 -6.91
N VAL A 272 -6.52 -31.21 -6.82
CA VAL A 272 -6.85 -31.98 -5.62
C VAL A 272 -6.60 -33.46 -5.92
N PRO A 273 -5.87 -34.20 -5.06
CA PRO A 273 -5.64 -35.63 -5.25
C PRO A 273 -6.95 -36.41 -5.50
N GLY A 274 -6.95 -37.22 -6.56
CA GLY A 274 -8.11 -38.04 -6.94
C GLY A 274 -9.23 -37.28 -7.68
N GLN A 275 -9.06 -35.98 -7.95
CA GLN A 275 -10.01 -35.18 -8.73
C GLN A 275 -9.36 -34.64 -10.01
N SER A 276 -10.18 -34.31 -11.00
CA SER A 276 -9.70 -33.58 -12.17
C SER A 276 -9.28 -32.15 -11.78
N PRO A 277 -8.14 -31.64 -12.28
CA PRO A 277 -7.74 -30.26 -12.04
C PRO A 277 -8.82 -29.27 -12.48
N GLN A 278 -8.99 -28.20 -11.71
CA GLN A 278 -9.95 -27.14 -11.97
C GLN A 278 -9.23 -25.83 -12.30
N THR A 279 -9.75 -25.12 -13.29
CA THR A 279 -9.22 -23.84 -13.72
C THR A 279 -10.03 -22.70 -13.14
N ILE A 280 -9.38 -21.71 -12.56
CA ILE A 280 -10.00 -20.59 -11.85
C ILE A 280 -9.28 -19.28 -12.16
N SER A 281 -10.04 -18.18 -12.19
CA SER A 281 -9.48 -16.86 -12.47
C SER A 281 -8.82 -16.31 -11.21
N VAL A 282 -7.51 -16.06 -11.28
CA VAL A 282 -6.66 -15.53 -10.22
C VAL A 282 -5.65 -14.56 -10.84
N PRO A 283 -6.10 -13.39 -11.35
CA PRO A 283 -5.18 -12.42 -11.91
C PRO A 283 -4.15 -11.95 -10.88
N ALA A 284 -3.01 -11.46 -11.36
CA ALA A 284 -2.06 -10.78 -10.49
C ALA A 284 -2.73 -9.49 -9.97
N ARG A 285 -2.67 -9.27 -8.65
CA ARG A 285 -3.29 -8.11 -8.03
C ARG A 285 -2.53 -6.84 -8.39
N THR A 286 -3.23 -5.86 -8.96
CA THR A 286 -2.65 -4.56 -9.30
C THR A 286 -2.51 -3.69 -8.06
N ILE A 287 -1.74 -2.59 -8.15
CA ILE A 287 -1.57 -1.67 -7.02
C ILE A 287 -2.88 -0.92 -6.70
N GLU A 288 -3.69 -0.64 -7.72
CA GLU A 288 -5.02 -0.04 -7.62
C GLU A 288 -5.96 -0.93 -6.81
N GLU A 289 -6.00 -2.22 -7.12
CA GLU A 289 -6.81 -3.18 -6.38
C GLU A 289 -6.32 -3.35 -4.93
N CYS A 290 -5.01 -3.25 -4.69
CA CYS A 290 -4.46 -3.32 -3.33
C CYS A 290 -4.82 -2.06 -2.54
N LEU A 291 -4.65 -0.87 -3.13
CA LEU A 291 -5.01 0.39 -2.47
C LEU A 291 -6.51 0.44 -2.19
N SER A 292 -7.37 0.05 -3.14
CA SER A 292 -8.82 0.00 -2.94
C SER A 292 -9.19 -0.88 -1.74
N GLU A 293 -8.63 -2.10 -1.67
CA GLU A 293 -8.86 -3.02 -0.55
C GLU A 293 -8.47 -2.41 0.80
N GLU A 294 -7.30 -1.76 0.90
CA GLU A 294 -6.85 -1.14 2.14
C GLU A 294 -7.65 0.12 2.52
N LEU A 295 -8.15 0.89 1.56
CA LEU A 295 -9.08 2.00 1.84
C LEU A 295 -10.43 1.50 2.34
N GLY A 296 -10.87 0.31 1.91
CA GLY A 296 -12.05 -0.36 2.42
C GLY A 296 -11.90 -0.92 3.84
N ARG A 297 -10.67 -1.12 4.33
CA ARG A 297 -10.37 -1.73 5.63
C ARG A 297 -9.54 -0.81 6.53
N LEU A 298 -10.23 0.05 7.29
CA LEU A 298 -9.57 0.97 8.24
C LEU A 298 -9.31 0.39 9.64
N TYR A 299 -9.57 -0.90 9.85
CA TYR A 299 -9.35 -1.59 11.12
C TYR A 299 -8.11 -2.48 11.04
N PRO A 300 -7.40 -2.70 12.17
CA PRO A 300 -6.20 -3.52 12.21
C PRO A 300 -6.34 -4.89 11.53
N ASP A 301 -5.28 -5.34 10.86
CA ASP A 301 -5.14 -6.73 10.41
C ASP A 301 -4.37 -7.57 11.42
N GLU A 302 -5.12 -8.29 12.26
CA GLU A 302 -4.57 -9.20 13.27
C GLU A 302 -3.77 -10.36 12.65
N ILE A 303 -4.16 -10.84 11.46
CA ILE A 303 -3.43 -11.90 10.77
C ILE A 303 -2.10 -11.37 10.26
N TYR A 304 -2.10 -10.18 9.66
CA TYR A 304 -0.86 -9.52 9.26
C TYR A 304 0.06 -9.30 10.47
N ALA A 305 -0.50 -8.83 11.58
CA ALA A 305 0.24 -8.60 12.83
C ALA A 305 0.97 -9.87 13.29
N GLU A 306 0.29 -11.00 13.36
CA GLU A 306 0.91 -12.27 13.74
C GLU A 306 1.97 -12.73 12.72
N VAL A 307 1.72 -12.55 11.43
CA VAL A 307 2.67 -12.92 10.38
C VAL A 307 3.96 -12.13 10.51
N VAL A 308 3.89 -10.81 10.68
CA VAL A 308 5.09 -9.98 10.76
C VAL A 308 5.78 -10.04 12.12
N THR A 309 5.05 -10.30 13.21
CA THR A 309 5.66 -10.35 14.56
C THR A 309 6.11 -11.75 14.98
N GLN A 310 5.51 -12.81 14.43
CA GLN A 310 5.80 -14.20 14.82
C GLN A 310 6.14 -15.07 13.62
N GLY A 311 5.28 -15.07 12.59
CA GLY A 311 5.41 -15.96 11.43
C GLY A 311 6.73 -15.76 10.67
N TRP A 312 7.19 -14.53 10.55
CA TRP A 312 8.42 -14.18 9.85
C TRP A 312 9.66 -14.82 10.48
N ASP A 313 9.74 -14.84 11.81
CA ASP A 313 10.88 -15.43 12.52
C ASP A 313 10.90 -16.97 12.41
N LEU A 314 9.78 -17.59 12.04
CA LEU A 314 9.69 -19.04 11.81
C LEU A 314 10.31 -19.47 10.47
N ILE A 315 10.42 -18.55 9.51
CA ILE A 315 11.04 -18.81 8.20
C ILE A 315 12.44 -18.19 8.09
N ASN A 316 12.71 -17.15 8.88
CA ASN A 316 14.00 -16.47 8.99
C ASN A 316 14.44 -16.44 10.46
N PRO A 317 14.86 -17.58 11.04
CA PRO A 317 15.30 -17.61 12.43
C PRO A 317 16.47 -16.66 12.60
N THR A 318 16.31 -15.66 13.48
CA THR A 318 17.39 -14.76 13.88
C THR A 318 18.48 -15.61 14.57
N HIS A 319 19.70 -15.57 14.02
CA HIS A 319 20.90 -16.10 14.67
C HIS A 319 21.39 -15.16 15.77
#